data_AF-A0A2D7ZI51-F1
#
_entry.id   AF-A0A2D7ZI51-F1
#
_cell.length_a   1.000
_cell.length_b   1.000
_cell.length_c   1.000
_cell.angle_alpha   90.00
_cell.angle_beta   90.00
_cell.angle_gamma   90.00
#
_symmetry.space_group_name_H-M   'P 1'
#
loop_
_entity.id
_entity.type
_entity.pdbx_description
1 polymer ?
#
loop_
_entity_poly.entity_id
_entity_poly.type
_entity_poly.pdbx_seq_one_letter_code
_entity_poly.pdbx_strand_id
1 'polypeptide(L)'
;MRSGSESETGSDVRERPWAPGRRCDYPAEGPLSRPAWIALARGAWDKAEHPRDHAALTVVVEALEAGEIVVPLSFTTLYETIKVDNRVRRTHLAHVQATISGGRVLRGRGGSSR
;
A
#
# COMPACT_ATOMS: atom_id res chain seq x y z
N MET A 1 -23.37 -7.79 43.56
CA MET A 1 -24.11 -8.46 42.46
C MET A 1 -23.77 -7.75 41.15
N ARG A 2 -23.24 -8.51 40.17
CA ARG A 2 -23.04 -8.28 38.70
C ARG A 2 -22.40 -6.95 38.25
N SER A 3 -21.18 -6.90 37.68
CA SER A 3 -20.62 -7.52 36.45
C SER A 3 -20.89 -6.73 35.16
N GLY A 4 -19.81 -6.48 34.42
CA GLY A 4 -19.70 -5.84 33.09
C GLY A 4 -18.58 -4.79 33.14
N SER A 5 -17.29 -5.04 32.87
CA SER A 5 -16.61 -5.77 31.80
C SER A 5 -16.88 -5.18 30.41
N GLU A 6 -16.49 -3.92 30.21
CA GLU A 6 -16.25 -3.35 28.89
C GLU A 6 -14.82 -3.65 28.46
N SER A 7 -14.72 -4.64 27.57
CA SER A 7 -13.53 -4.99 26.82
C SER A 7 -13.43 -4.07 25.60
N GLU A 8 -12.85 -2.88 25.72
CA GLU A 8 -12.44 -2.12 24.55
C GLU A 8 -11.14 -2.71 24.00
N THR A 9 -11.32 -3.55 22.97
CA THR A 9 -10.26 -4.08 22.12
C THR A 9 -9.75 -2.93 21.25
N GLY A 10 -8.90 -2.09 21.84
CA GLY A 10 -8.11 -1.11 21.11
C GLY A 10 -7.11 -1.86 20.24
N SER A 11 -7.44 -2.03 18.96
CA SER A 11 -6.52 -2.51 17.92
C SER A 11 -5.31 -1.58 17.85
N ASP A 12 -4.30 -1.93 18.61
CA ASP A 12 -2.93 -1.42 18.55
C ASP A 12 -2.33 -1.89 17.22
N VAL A 13 -2.67 -1.17 16.14
CA VAL A 13 -1.95 -1.23 14.86
C VAL A 13 -0.65 -0.46 15.05
N ARG A 14 0.24 -0.97 15.91
CA ARG A 14 1.62 -0.51 15.94
C ARG A 14 2.31 -1.00 14.70
N GLU A 15 2.82 -0.04 13.94
CA GLU A 15 3.68 -0.22 12.78
C GLU A 15 4.74 -1.28 13.05
N ARG A 16 4.56 -2.47 12.47
CA ARG A 16 5.57 -3.53 12.53
C ARG A 16 6.55 -3.33 11.37
N PRO A 17 7.86 -3.24 11.62
CA PRO A 17 8.84 -3.17 10.56
C PRO A 17 8.83 -4.46 9.74
N TRP A 18 8.85 -4.31 8.41
CA TRP A 18 8.85 -5.40 7.44
C TRP A 18 10.11 -6.27 7.57
N ALA A 19 9.95 -7.60 7.45
CA ALA A 19 11.04 -8.58 7.43
C ALA A 19 10.77 -9.68 6.38
N PRO A 20 11.76 -10.08 5.56
CA PRO A 20 11.58 -11.09 4.52
C PRO A 20 11.46 -12.50 5.13
N GLY A 21 10.49 -13.30 4.64
CA GLY A 21 10.35 -14.73 4.98
C GLY A 21 9.10 -15.13 5.81
N ARG A 22 8.26 -14.18 6.23
CA ARG A 22 6.91 -14.52 6.71
C ARG A 22 5.96 -14.58 5.52
N ARG A 23 4.97 -15.50 5.57
CA ARG A 23 3.82 -15.49 4.66
C ARG A 23 3.31 -14.05 4.57
N CYS A 24 3.07 -13.59 3.34
CA CYS A 24 2.59 -12.25 3.07
C CYS A 24 1.17 -12.11 3.62
N ASP A 25 1.04 -11.81 4.92
CA ASP A 25 -0.19 -11.28 5.50
C ASP A 25 -0.26 -9.77 5.19
N TYR A 26 -0.06 -9.38 3.92
CA TYR A 26 -0.65 -8.12 3.48
C TYR A 26 -2.15 -8.35 3.66
N PRO A 27 -2.90 -7.46 4.33
CA PRO A 27 -4.34 -7.59 4.30
C PRO A 27 -4.71 -7.68 2.82
N ALA A 28 -5.32 -8.80 2.42
CA ALA A 28 -5.78 -9.03 1.05
C ALA A 28 -6.76 -7.92 0.58
N GLU A 29 -7.15 -7.05 1.51
CA GLU A 29 -8.20 -6.06 1.43
C GLU A 29 -7.65 -4.72 2.00
N GLY A 30 -6.93 -3.93 1.20
CA GLY A 30 -6.54 -2.58 1.63
C GLY A 30 -5.55 -1.83 0.72
N PRO A 31 -5.55 -0.48 0.74
CA PRO A 31 -4.62 0.31 -0.06
C PRO A 31 -3.20 0.27 0.53
N LEU A 32 -2.17 0.33 -0.32
CA LEU A 32 -0.79 0.45 0.16
C LEU A 32 -0.55 1.78 0.88
N SER A 33 0.27 1.73 1.92
CA SER A 33 0.74 2.91 2.65
C SER A 33 1.66 3.78 1.80
N ARG A 34 1.82 5.05 2.16
CA ARG A 34 2.72 5.98 1.45
C ARG A 34 4.18 5.48 1.41
N PRO A 35 4.78 4.97 2.50
CA PRO A 35 6.13 4.40 2.43
C PRO A 35 6.25 3.22 1.46
N ALA A 36 5.23 2.36 1.39
CA ALA A 36 5.22 1.24 0.43
C ALA A 36 5.22 1.74 -1.02
N TRP A 37 4.40 2.75 -1.34
CA TRP A 37 4.42 3.38 -2.67
C TRP A 37 5.78 4.01 -3.01
N ILE A 38 6.44 4.64 -2.04
CA ILE A 38 7.77 5.22 -2.22
C ILE A 38 8.81 4.11 -2.49
N ALA A 39 8.75 3.00 -1.76
CA ALA A 39 9.63 1.86 -2.00
C ALA A 39 9.45 1.30 -3.42
N LEU A 40 8.21 1.04 -3.84
CA LEU A 40 7.93 0.57 -5.21
C LEU A 40 8.45 1.56 -6.27
N ALA A 41 8.27 2.87 -6.05
CA ALA A 41 8.79 3.88 -6.96
C ALA A 41 10.31 3.89 -7.02
N ARG A 42 11.00 3.71 -5.89
CA ARG A 42 12.47 3.57 -5.85
C ARG A 42 12.95 2.33 -6.61
N GLY A 43 12.32 1.19 -6.37
CA GLY A 43 12.63 -0.05 -7.08
C GLY A 43 12.41 0.03 -8.59
N ALA A 44 11.45 0.86 -9.04
CA ALA A 44 11.22 1.14 -10.45
C ALA A 44 12.23 2.13 -11.05
N TRP A 45 12.79 3.02 -10.23
CA TRP A 45 13.72 4.06 -10.68
C TRP A 45 15.12 3.49 -10.95
N ASP A 46 15.67 2.77 -9.98
CA ASP A 46 17.01 2.18 -10.08
C ASP A 46 17.12 0.88 -9.28
N LYS A 47 17.20 -0.23 -10.02
CA LYS A 47 17.35 -1.57 -9.44
C LYS A 47 18.74 -1.83 -8.84
N ALA A 48 19.78 -1.16 -9.34
CA ALA A 48 21.14 -1.33 -8.85
C ALA A 48 21.33 -0.59 -7.52
N GLU A 49 20.76 0.61 -7.41
CA GLU A 49 20.78 1.39 -6.18
C GLU A 49 19.78 0.86 -5.14
N HIS A 50 18.64 0.32 -5.58
CA HIS A 50 17.56 -0.13 -4.69
C HIS A 50 17.12 -1.58 -4.98
N PRO A 51 18.03 -2.58 -4.83
CA PRO A 51 17.74 -3.96 -5.22
C PRO A 51 16.63 -4.62 -4.39
N ARG A 52 16.50 -4.25 -3.11
CA ARG A 52 15.44 -4.76 -2.23
C ARG A 52 14.07 -4.21 -2.62
N ASP A 53 14.01 -2.92 -2.92
CA ASP A 53 12.78 -2.25 -3.36
C ASP A 53 12.37 -2.77 -4.74
N HIS A 54 13.34 -3.05 -5.62
CA HIS A 54 13.11 -3.67 -6.92
C HIS A 54 12.55 -5.09 -6.78
N ALA A 55 13.10 -5.93 -5.90
CA ALA A 55 12.56 -7.26 -5.64
C ALA A 55 11.11 -7.21 -5.15
N ALA A 56 10.78 -6.27 -4.26
CA ALA A 56 9.40 -6.05 -3.82
C ALA A 56 8.48 -5.62 -4.98
N LEU A 57 8.96 -4.73 -5.86
CA LEU A 57 8.25 -4.34 -7.06
C LEU A 57 7.99 -5.54 -7.99
N THR A 58 8.99 -6.39 -8.23
CA THR A 58 8.84 -7.59 -9.06
C THR A 58 7.74 -8.50 -8.53
N VAL A 59 7.73 -8.79 -7.23
CA VAL A 59 6.69 -9.62 -6.61
C VAL A 59 5.30 -9.01 -6.78
N VAL A 60 5.16 -7.69 -6.60
CA VAL A 60 3.88 -7.01 -6.78
C VAL A 60 3.42 -7.06 -8.24
N VAL A 61 4.33 -6.85 -9.20
CA VAL A 61 4.01 -6.91 -10.63
C VAL A 61 3.60 -8.32 -11.04
N GLU A 62 4.33 -9.35 -10.61
CA GLU A 62 4.01 -10.75 -10.90
C GLU A 62 2.62 -11.12 -10.35
N ALA A 63 2.31 -10.75 -9.11
CA ALA A 63 1.00 -11.01 -8.51
C ALA A 63 -0.14 -10.23 -9.21
N LEU A 64 0.13 -9.01 -9.69
CA LEU A 64 -0.83 -8.22 -10.49
C LEU A 64 -1.10 -8.86 -11.85
N GLU A 65 -0.05 -9.29 -12.55
CA GLU A 65 -0.16 -9.94 -13.87
C GLU A 65 -0.87 -11.29 -13.77
N ALA A 66 -0.63 -12.03 -12.68
CA ALA A 66 -1.35 -13.27 -12.35
C ALA A 66 -2.81 -13.03 -11.91
N GLY A 67 -3.22 -11.78 -11.67
CA GLY A 67 -4.55 -11.44 -11.18
C GLY A 67 -4.82 -11.86 -9.74
N GLU A 68 -3.78 -12.17 -8.97
CA GLU A 68 -3.86 -12.63 -7.58
C GLU A 68 -4.18 -11.50 -6.61
N ILE A 69 -3.79 -10.27 -6.95
CA ILE A 69 -4.01 -9.08 -6.13
C ILE A 69 -4.63 -7.94 -6.93
N VAL A 70 -5.31 -7.05 -6.23
CA VAL A 70 -5.71 -5.73 -6.72
C VAL A 70 -5.17 -4.69 -5.76
N VAL A 71 -4.52 -3.66 -6.28
CA VAL A 71 -3.85 -2.63 -5.46
C VAL A 71 -4.49 -1.26 -5.73
N PRO A 72 -5.65 -0.94 -5.13
CA PRO A 72 -6.31 0.33 -5.39
C PRO A 72 -5.60 1.49 -4.67
N LEU A 73 -5.69 2.69 -5.24
CA LEU A 73 -5.23 3.92 -4.60
C LEU A 73 -6.23 4.38 -3.53
N SER A 74 -5.72 4.94 -2.44
CA SER A 74 -6.54 5.68 -1.48
C SER A 74 -6.56 7.17 -1.84
N PHE A 75 -7.59 7.89 -1.39
CA PHE A 75 -7.64 9.35 -1.50
C PHE A 75 -6.44 10.00 -0.77
N THR A 76 -6.05 9.47 0.38
CA THR A 76 -4.88 9.92 1.14
C THR A 76 -3.60 9.78 0.33
N THR A 77 -3.39 8.65 -0.37
CA THR A 77 -2.22 8.41 -1.22
C THR A 77 -2.13 9.46 -2.34
N LEU A 78 -3.26 9.75 -3.00
CA LEU A 78 -3.31 10.77 -4.05
C LEU A 78 -2.96 12.15 -3.49
N TYR A 79 -3.57 12.54 -2.36
CA TYR A 79 -3.33 13.82 -1.72
C TYR A 79 -1.88 14.02 -1.28
N GLU A 80 -1.29 12.99 -0.64
CA GLU A 80 0.11 13.00 -0.23
C GLU A 80 1.09 13.04 -1.41
N THR A 81 0.69 12.50 -2.57
CA THR A 81 1.50 12.56 -3.79
C THR A 81 1.51 13.96 -4.38
N ILE A 82 0.38 14.66 -4.36
CA ILE A 82 0.28 16.06 -4.83
C ILE A 82 1.20 16.99 -4.02
N LYS A 83 1.35 16.73 -2.71
CA LYS A 83 2.22 17.49 -1.80
C LYS A 83 3.73 17.28 -2.01
N VAL A 84 4.13 16.32 -2.85
CA VAL A 84 5.55 16.13 -3.16
C VAL A 84 6.06 17.34 -3.95
N ASP A 85 6.99 18.08 -3.34
CA ASP A 85 7.52 19.33 -3.90
C ASP A 85 8.37 19.10 -5.16
N ASN A 86 9.26 18.11 -5.11
CA ASN A 86 10.11 17.78 -6.25
C ASN A 86 9.27 17.20 -7.40
N ARG A 87 9.18 17.95 -8.50
CA ARG A 87 8.38 17.60 -9.69
C ARG A 87 8.75 16.24 -10.28
N VAL A 88 10.05 15.94 -10.41
CA VAL A 88 10.53 14.67 -11.00
C VAL A 88 10.09 13.50 -10.13
N ARG A 89 10.31 13.59 -8.82
CA ARG A 89 9.90 12.56 -7.85
C ARG A 89 8.37 12.39 -7.82
N ARG A 90 7.63 13.50 -7.88
CA ARG A 90 6.16 13.47 -7.92
C ARG A 90 5.65 12.78 -9.18
N THR A 91 6.16 13.13 -10.35
CA THR A 91 5.77 12.52 -11.63
C THR A 91 6.08 11.04 -11.65
N HIS A 92 7.26 10.64 -11.18
CA HIS A 92 7.64 9.22 -11.11
C HIS A 92 6.74 8.42 -10.16
N LEU A 93 6.51 8.94 -8.96
CA LEU A 93 5.63 8.29 -7.98
C LEU A 93 4.20 8.16 -8.52
N ALA A 94 3.67 9.22 -9.14
CA ALA A 94 2.34 9.20 -9.74
C ALA A 94 2.25 8.20 -10.90
N HIS A 95 3.31 8.07 -11.71
CA HIS A 95 3.37 7.09 -12.79
C HIS A 95 3.32 5.66 -12.25
N VAL A 96 4.15 5.33 -11.25
CA VAL A 96 4.17 4.00 -10.61
C VAL A 96 2.82 3.68 -9.95
N GLN A 97 2.23 4.65 -9.26
CA GLN A 97 0.90 4.52 -8.68
C GLN A 97 -0.18 4.25 -9.73
N ALA A 98 -0.16 4.97 -10.85
CA ALA A 98 -1.13 4.77 -11.93
C ALA A 98 -0.97 3.38 -12.58
N THR A 99 0.26 2.95 -12.83
CA THR A 99 0.57 1.66 -13.45
C THR A 99 0.14 0.50 -12.56
N ILE A 100 0.57 0.49 -11.28
CA ILE A 100 0.29 -0.62 -10.35
C ILE A 100 -1.20 -0.67 -9.98
N SER A 101 -1.86 0.47 -9.82
CA SER A 101 -3.30 0.48 -9.50
C SER A 101 -4.21 0.21 -10.69
N GLY A 102 -3.73 0.42 -11.91
CA GLY A 102 -4.57 0.46 -13.11
C GLY A 102 -5.63 1.55 -13.05
N GLY A 103 -5.38 2.66 -12.34
CA GLY A 103 -6.33 3.76 -12.15
C GLY A 103 -7.47 3.46 -11.18
N ARG A 104 -7.44 2.33 -10.47
CA ARG A 104 -8.47 1.99 -9.46
C ARG A 104 -8.26 2.84 -8.21
N VAL A 105 -9.33 3.47 -7.73
CA VAL A 105 -9.32 4.29 -6.51
C VAL A 105 -10.41 3.77 -5.58
N LEU A 106 -10.06 3.51 -4.32
CA LEU A 106 -11.04 3.25 -3.27
C LEU A 106 -11.93 4.49 -3.11
N ARG A 107 -13.21 4.33 -3.45
CA ARG A 107 -14.24 5.32 -3.18
C ARG A 107 -15.04 4.85 -1.99
N GLY A 108 -15.18 5.69 -0.97
CA GLY A 108 -16.05 5.38 0.15
C GLY A 108 -17.52 5.32 -0.30
N ARG A 109 -18.22 4.24 0.05
CA ARG A 109 -19.66 4.24 0.35
C ARG A 109 -20.01 3.13 1.33
N GLY A 110 -20.49 3.56 2.50
CA GLY A 110 -21.50 2.92 3.35
C GLY A 110 -21.33 1.44 3.69
N GLY A 111 -21.16 1.17 4.98
CA GLY A 111 -21.48 -0.16 5.52
C GLY A 111 -22.84 -0.63 5.00
N SER A 112 -22.85 -1.77 4.34
CA SER A 112 -24.03 -2.60 4.21
C SER A 112 -23.57 -4.04 4.03
N SER A 113 -23.31 -4.70 5.16
CA SER A 113 -23.59 -6.12 5.29
C SER A 113 -24.81 -6.23 6.19
N ARG A 114 -25.92 -6.71 5.60
CA ARG A 114 -27.08 -7.24 6.31
C ARG A 114 -26.70 -8.46 7.14
#